data_AF-A0A924M1P1-F1
#
_entry.id   AF-A0A924M1P1-F1
#
_cell.length_a   1.000
_cell.length_b   1.000
_cell.length_c   1.000
_cell.angle_alpha   90.00
_cell.angle_beta   90.00
_cell.angle_gamma   90.00
#
_symmetry.space_group_name_H-M   'P 1'
#
loop_
_entity.id
_entity.type
_entity.pdbx_description
1 polymer ?
#
loop_
_entity_poly.entity_id
_entity_poly.type
_entity_poly.pdbx_seq_one_letter_code
_entity_poly.pdbx_strand_id
1 'polypeptide(L)' 'MPKKEKKRLQVVISEEQDALLTETAYELSSRERIFSKSEVVRLAIHNLAKEIKAGHTNLEELAASLAGDEDE' A
#
# COMPACT_ATOMS: atom_id res chain seq x y z
N MET A 1 24.92 -4.11 12.70
CA MET A 1 24.01 -3.14 12.05
C MET A 1 23.00 -2.67 13.08
N PRO A 2 22.74 -1.37 13.21
CA PRO A 2 21.75 -0.88 14.17
C PRO A 2 20.41 -1.53 13.84
N LYS A 3 19.75 -2.14 14.82
CA LYS A 3 18.41 -2.72 14.64
C LYS A 3 17.52 -1.59 14.14
N LYS A 4 17.09 -1.64 12.88
CA LYS A 4 16.13 -0.68 12.33
C LYS A 4 14.92 -0.70 13.26
N GLU A 5 14.66 0.41 13.95
CA GLU A 5 13.52 0.51 14.85
C GLU A 5 12.24 0.31 14.03
N LYS A 6 11.41 -0.66 14.46
CA LYS A 6 10.11 -0.90 13.84
C LYS A 6 9.12 0.06 14.47
N LYS A 7 8.43 0.86 13.63
CA LYS A 7 7.32 1.71 14.06
C LYS A 7 6.00 0.98 13.85
N ARG A 8 5.05 1.17 14.78
CA ARG A 8 3.66 0.70 14.62
C ARG A 8 2.90 1.72 13.77
N LEU A 9 2.16 1.24 12.78
CA LEU A 9 1.30 2.04 11.92
C LEU A 9 -0.15 1.60 12.13
N GLN A 10 -1.04 2.56 12.37
CA GLN A 10 -2.48 2.36 12.43
C GLN A 10 -3.09 3.24 11.34
N VAL A 11 -3.88 2.65 10.46
CA VAL A 11 -4.55 3.32 9.34
C VAL A 11 -5.99 2.83 9.34
N VAL A 12 -6.92 3.74 9.18
CA VAL A 12 -8.33 3.42 8.92
C VAL A 12 -8.47 3.34 7.41
N ILE A 13 -9.10 2.27 6.91
CA ILE A 13 -9.31 2.01 5.49
C ILE A 13 -10.77 1.64 5.26
N SER A 14 -11.29 1.91 4.07
CA SER A 14 -12.64 1.49 3.68
C SER A 14 -12.73 -0.03 3.45
N GLU A 15 -13.96 -0.56 3.35
CA GLU A 15 -14.16 -1.98 3.01
C GLU A 15 -13.59 -2.31 1.63
N GLU A 16 -13.73 -1.39 0.66
CA GLU A 16 -13.16 -1.54 -0.69
C GLU A 16 -11.64 -1.60 -0.65
N GLN A 17 -10.99 -0.74 0.14
CA GLN A 17 -9.55 -0.77 0.31
C GLN A 17 -9.06 -2.07 0.99
N ASP A 18 -9.81 -2.61 1.95
CA ASP A 18 -9.48 -3.91 2.55
C ASP A 18 -9.66 -5.09 1.56
N ALA A 19 -10.67 -5.01 0.68
CA ALA A 19 -10.88 -5.97 -0.39
C ALA A 19 -9.71 -5.94 -1.39
N LEU A 20 -9.31 -4.76 -1.85
CA LEU A 20 -8.14 -4.57 -2.73
C LEU A 20 -6.84 -5.11 -2.11
N LEU A 21 -6.63 -4.88 -0.81
CA LEU A 21 -5.47 -5.46 -0.09
C LEU A 21 -5.51 -6.98 -0.07
N THR A 22 -6.71 -7.58 0.05
CA THR A 22 -6.89 -9.04 0.05
C THR A 22 -6.60 -9.62 -1.33
N GLU A 23 -7.17 -9.03 -2.37
CA GLU A 23 -6.98 -9.45 -3.76
C GLU A 23 -5.50 -9.36 -4.15
N THR A 24 -4.88 -8.21 -3.91
CA THR A 24 -3.45 -7.99 -4.22
C THR A 24 -2.55 -8.97 -3.45
N ALA A 25 -2.87 -9.27 -2.19
CA ALA A 25 -2.11 -10.25 -1.41
C ALA A 25 -2.21 -11.66 -2.01
N TYR A 26 -3.39 -12.03 -2.51
CA TYR A 26 -3.61 -13.30 -3.19
C TYR A 26 -2.85 -13.37 -4.51
N GLU A 27 -2.92 -12.34 -5.35
CA GLU A 27 -2.22 -12.27 -6.63
C GLU A 27 -0.70 -12.33 -6.52
N LEU A 28 -0.14 -11.63 -5.52
CA LEU A 28 1.30 -11.67 -5.25
C LEU A 28 1.73 -13.01 -4.63
N SER A 29 0.79 -13.73 -4.01
CA SER A 29 1.07 -15.03 -3.42
C SER A 29 1.22 -16.09 -4.50
N SER A 30 2.17 -16.99 -4.26
CA SER A 30 2.43 -18.16 -5.08
C SER A 30 2.53 -19.39 -4.19
N ARG A 31 2.65 -20.58 -4.80
CA ARG A 31 2.90 -21.82 -4.05
C ARG A 31 4.20 -21.77 -3.23
N GLU A 32 5.16 -20.94 -3.66
CA GLU A 32 6.48 -20.83 -3.03
C GLU A 32 6.50 -19.77 -1.92
N ARG A 33 5.60 -18.78 -1.96
CA ARG A 33 5.56 -17.70 -0.98
C ARG A 33 4.17 -17.09 -0.85
N ILE A 34 3.71 -16.97 0.39
CA ILE A 34 2.49 -16.24 0.75
C ILE A 34 2.85 -14.81 1.15
N PHE A 35 2.09 -13.84 0.65
CA PHE A 35 2.18 -12.44 1.06
C PHE A 35 1.02 -12.08 1.98
N SER A 36 1.33 -11.47 3.12
CA SER A 36 0.32 -10.90 4.01
C SER A 36 -0.11 -9.50 3.54
N LYS A 37 -1.33 -9.07 3.90
CA LYS A 37 -1.79 -7.68 3.66
C LYS A 37 -0.77 -6.63 4.17
N SER A 38 -0.14 -6.90 5.32
CA SER A 38 0.92 -6.04 5.88
C SER A 38 2.18 -5.95 5.00
N GLU A 39 2.53 -7.02 4.28
CA GLU A 39 3.62 -6.99 3.30
C GLU A 39 3.23 -6.23 2.04
N VAL A 40 1.99 -6.38 1.59
CA VAL A 40 1.44 -5.60 0.47
C VAL A 40 1.53 -4.11 0.78
N VAL A 41 1.09 -3.67 1.96
CA VAL A 41 1.21 -2.26 2.39
C VAL A 41 2.66 -1.79 2.35
N ARG A 42 3.61 -2.61 2.85
CA ARG A 42 5.04 -2.24 2.80
C ARG A 42 5.59 -2.13 1.38
N LEU A 43 5.16 -3.02 0.47
CA LEU A 43 5.53 -2.99 -0.94
C LEU A 43 4.93 -1.77 -1.64
N ALA A 44 3.65 -1.48 -1.40
CA ALA A 44 2.96 -0.32 -1.93
C ALA A 44 3.66 0.99 -1.52
N ILE A 45 3.99 1.15 -0.24
CA ILE A 45 4.76 2.31 0.26
C ILE A 45 6.10 2.45 -0.48
N HIS A 46 6.82 1.34 -0.67
CA HIS A 46 8.11 1.36 -1.35
C HIS A 46 7.99 1.74 -2.83
N ASN A 47 7.04 1.13 -3.54
CA ASN A 47 6.79 1.39 -4.96
C ASN A 47 6.31 2.82 -5.18
N LEU A 48 5.34 3.31 -4.39
CA LEU A 48 4.87 4.68 -4.47
C LEU A 48 6.02 5.68 -4.28
N ALA A 49 6.86 5.48 -3.26
CA ALA A 49 8.02 6.34 -3.03
C ALA A 49 9.03 6.31 -4.19
N LYS A 50 9.14 5.19 -4.92
CA LYS A 50 10.00 5.05 -6.09
C LYS A 50 9.43 5.79 -7.30
N GLU A 51 8.14 5.61 -7.58
CA GLU A 51 7.47 6.25 -8.73
C GLU A 51 7.41 7.78 -8.56
N ILE A 52 7.15 8.27 -7.34
CA ILE A 52 7.23 9.70 -7.02
C ILE A 52 8.63 10.26 -7.33
N LYS A 53 9.69 9.54 -6.92
CA LYS A 53 11.07 9.96 -7.20
C LYS A 53 11.42 9.89 -8.68
N ALA A 54 10.81 8.99 -9.43
CA ALA A 54 10.99 8.86 -10.87
C ALA A 54 10.20 9.92 -11.66
N GLY A 55 9.25 10.62 -11.03
CA GLY A 55 8.38 11.60 -11.69
C GLY A 55 7.30 10.96 -12.57
N HIS A 56 7.03 9.66 -12.40
CA HIS A 56 5.99 8.93 -13.16
C HIS A 56 4.61 9.03 -12.52
N THR A 57 4.47 9.79 -11.44
CA THR A 57 3.24 9.87 -10.68
C THR A 57 2.79 11.32 -10.55
N ASN A 58 1.53 11.56 -10.91
CA ASN A 58 0.88 12.82 -10.60
C ASN A 58 0.31 12.75 -9.18
N LEU A 59 0.98 13.44 -8.24
CA LEU A 59 0.58 13.44 -6.82
C LEU A 59 -0.80 14.07 -6.60
N GLU A 60 -1.18 15.05 -7.40
CA GLU A 60 -2.46 15.76 -7.26
C GLU A 60 -3.63 14.84 -7.61
N GLU A 61 -3.46 14.00 -8.64
CA GLU A 61 -4.46 13.02 -9.06
C GLU A 61 -4.65 11.90 -8.02
N LEU A 62 -3.55 11.37 -7.47
CA LEU A 62 -3.63 10.36 -6.40
C LEU A 62 -4.22 10.90 -5.09
N ALA A 63 -3.95 12.17 -4.77
CA ALA A 63 -4.55 12.80 -3.60
C ALA A 63 -6.06 13.01 -3.80
N ALA A 64 -6.47 13.40 -5.01
CA ALA A 64 -7.88 13.57 -5.35
C ALA A 64 -8.66 12.24 -5.28
N SER A 65 -8.08 11.12 -5.72
CA SER A 65 -8.73 9.82 -5.63
C SER A 65 -8.93 9.35 -4.18
N LEU A 66 -7.99 9.66 -3.28
CA LEU A 66 -8.14 9.33 -1.86
C LEU A 66 -9.24 10.14 -1.17
N ALA A 67 -9.39 11.42 -1.52
CA ALA A 67 -10.43 12.26 -0.94
C ALA A 67 -11.85 11.80 -1.35
N GLY A 68 -12.01 11.27 -2.57
CA GLY A 68 -13.28 10.71 -3.03
C GLY A 68 -13.74 9.48 -2.24
N ASP A 69 -12.80 8.68 -1.73
CA ASP A 69 -13.08 7.47 -0.93
C ASP A 69 -13.37 7.78 0.55
N GLU A 70 -12.96 8.95 1.07
CA GLU A 70 -13.14 9.33 2.48
C GLU A 70 -14.50 10.01 2.77
N ASP A 71 -15.18 10.50 1.73
CA ASP A 71 -16.47 11.22 1.82
C ASP A 71 -17.71 10.30 1.68
N GLU A 72 -17.54 9.00 1.39
CA GLU A 72 -18.60 7.95 1.38
C GLU A 72 -18.66 7.14 2.69
#